data_AF-G8SBU9-F1
#
_entry.id   AF-G8SBU9-F1
#
_cell.length_a   1.000
_cell.length_b   1.000
_cell.length_c   1.000
_cell.angle_alpha   90.00
_cell.angle_beta   90.00
_cell.angle_gamma   90.00
#
_symmetry.space_group_name_H-M   'P 1'
#
loop_
_entity.id
_entity.type
_entity.pdbx_description
1 polymer ?
#
loop_
_entity_poly.entity_id
_entity_poly.type
_entity_poly.pdbx_seq_one_letter_code
_entity_poly.pdbx_strand_id
1 'polypeptide(L)'
;MTVQVTPADVTDRDAAREMLPKLRKNNPEVTLMWADNAYTGLADRARNDLNLTFKVVNRPPNRVGFKVLPRLLWNLICQVVQQ
;
A
#
# COMPACT_ATOMS: atom_id res chain seq x y z
N MET A 1 -10.21 10.05 6.28
CA MET A 1 -9.47 10.42 5.05
C MET A 1 -8.24 11.22 5.46
N THR A 2 -7.05 10.83 5.01
CA THR A 2 -5.78 11.51 5.34
C THR A 2 -5.05 11.77 4.02
N VAL A 3 -4.48 12.96 3.86
CA VAL A 3 -3.65 13.34 2.72
C VAL A 3 -2.38 13.97 3.27
N GLN A 4 -1.22 13.54 2.77
CA GLN A 4 0.08 14.10 3.11
C GLN A 4 0.78 14.49 1.81
N VAL A 5 1.20 15.74 1.72
CA VAL A 5 1.98 16.26 0.58
C VAL A 5 3.42 16.36 1.04
N THR A 6 4.33 15.72 0.30
CA THR A 6 5.77 15.74 0.58
C THR A 6 6.55 16.32 -0.61
N PRO A 7 7.76 16.85 -0.37
CA PRO A 7 8.73 17.11 -1.43
C PRO A 7 8.98 15.86 -2.29
N ALA A 8 9.39 16.09 -3.55
CA ALA A 8 9.55 15.01 -4.54
C ALA A 8 10.73 14.07 -4.27
N ASP A 9 11.69 14.48 -3.44
CA ASP A 9 12.84 13.68 -3.01
C ASP A 9 12.49 12.72 -1.86
N VAL A 10 11.35 12.92 -1.20
CA VAL A 10 10.88 12.02 -0.15
C VAL A 10 10.28 10.78 -0.81
N THR A 11 10.80 9.61 -0.44
CA THR A 11 10.26 8.35 -0.94
C THR A 11 8.87 8.09 -0.35
N ASP A 12 7.98 7.47 -1.13
CA ASP A 12 6.66 7.05 -0.68
C ASP A 12 6.69 6.26 0.64
N ARG A 13 7.75 5.45 0.82
CA ARG A 13 7.99 4.68 2.04
C ARG A 13 8.19 5.59 3.26
N ASP A 14 8.99 6.64 3.12
CA ASP A 14 9.26 7.55 4.23
C ASP A 14 8.05 8.42 4.55
N ALA A 15 7.38 8.93 3.52
CA ALA A 15 6.10 9.63 3.69
C ALA A 15 5.06 8.75 4.42
N ALA A 16 4.94 7.47 4.03
CA ALA A 16 4.01 6.55 4.66
C ALA A 16 4.33 6.23 6.11
N ARG A 17 5.62 6.18 6.51
CA ARG A 17 6.00 5.99 7.93
C ARG A 17 5.42 7.06 8.83
N GLU A 18 5.34 8.30 8.35
CA GLU A 18 4.77 9.42 9.10
C GLU A 18 3.23 9.48 9.00
N MET A 19 2.69 9.07 7.85
CA MET A 19 1.25 9.15 7.58
C MET A 19 0.45 8.05 8.30
N LEU A 20 0.94 6.82 8.30
CA LEU A 20 0.18 5.64 8.77
C LEU A 20 -0.25 5.73 10.24
N PRO A 21 0.56 6.26 11.19
CA PRO A 21 0.08 6.47 12.55
C PRO A 21 -1.10 7.45 12.64
N LYS A 22 -1.08 8.53 11.84
CA LYS A 22 -2.18 9.52 11.79
C LYS A 22 -3.44 8.88 11.18
N LEU A 23 -3.27 8.10 10.12
CA LEU A 23 -4.36 7.32 9.52
C LEU A 23 -4.99 6.39 10.56
N ARG A 24 -4.17 5.61 11.28
CA ARG A 24 -4.64 4.65 12.29
C ARG A 24 -5.37 5.33 13.44
N LYS A 25 -4.86 6.46 13.92
CA LYS A 25 -5.48 7.25 14.99
C LYS A 25 -6.88 7.75 14.61
N ASN A 26 -7.06 8.21 13.37
CA ASN A 26 -8.30 8.82 12.91
C ASN A 26 -9.31 7.80 12.35
N ASN A 27 -8.84 6.62 11.94
CA ASN A 27 -9.65 5.58 11.31
C ASN A 27 -9.30 4.20 11.89
N PRO A 28 -9.59 3.94 13.18
CA PRO A 28 -9.28 2.67 13.85
C PRO A 28 -10.05 1.45 13.28
N GLU A 29 -11.09 1.68 12.49
CA GLU A 29 -11.82 0.66 11.73
C GLU A 29 -11.03 0.12 10.53
N VAL A 30 -10.09 0.90 10.00
CA VAL A 30 -9.25 0.49 8.86
C VAL A 30 -8.15 -0.44 9.37
N THR A 31 -8.20 -1.69 8.92
CA THR A 31 -7.27 -2.76 9.32
C THR A 31 -6.54 -3.42 8.15
N LEU A 32 -7.03 -3.22 6.92
CA LEU A 32 -6.50 -3.80 5.69
C LEU A 32 -6.12 -2.68 4.70
N MET A 33 -4.91 -2.76 4.15
CA MET A 33 -4.43 -1.84 3.13
C MET A 33 -3.79 -2.63 1.99
N TRP A 34 -4.03 -2.20 0.75
CA TRP A 34 -3.33 -2.72 -0.42
C TRP A 34 -2.27 -1.71 -0.85
N ALA A 35 -1.08 -2.21 -1.16
CA ALA A 35 0.04 -1.40 -1.60
C ALA A 35 0.82 -2.14 -2.68
N ASP A 36 1.66 -1.43 -3.42
CA ASP A 36 2.60 -2.06 -4.34
C ASP A 36 3.92 -2.46 -3.63
N ASN A 37 4.85 -3.02 -4.40
CA ASN A 37 6.13 -3.52 -3.90
C ASN A 37 7.06 -2.46 -3.29
N ALA A 38 6.83 -1.15 -3.50
CA ALA A 38 7.66 -0.13 -2.85
C ALA A 38 7.48 -0.15 -1.31
N TYR A 39 6.32 -0.64 -0.86
CA TYR A 39 5.89 -0.67 0.54
C TYR A 39 6.23 -1.96 1.29
N THR A 40 6.89 -2.94 0.67
CA THR A 40 7.22 -4.23 1.33
C THR A 40 7.98 -4.04 2.64
N GLY A 41 8.89 -3.06 2.71
CA GLY A 41 9.65 -2.75 3.93
C GLY A 41 8.85 -2.07 5.06
N LEU A 42 7.54 -1.87 4.89
CA LEU A 42 6.63 -1.30 5.89
C LEU A 42 5.59 -2.29 6.39
N ALA A 43 5.38 -3.41 5.69
CA ALA A 43 4.31 -4.35 6.02
C ALA A 43 4.43 -4.90 7.44
N ASP A 44 5.64 -5.35 7.83
CA ASP A 44 5.89 -5.92 9.16
C ASP A 44 5.68 -4.88 10.26
N ARG A 45 6.25 -3.68 10.08
CA ARG A 45 6.11 -2.60 11.06
C ARG A 45 4.66 -2.14 11.19
N ALA A 46 3.94 -1.98 10.08
CA ALA A 46 2.54 -1.58 10.11
C ALA A 46 1.67 -2.63 10.82
N ARG A 47 1.98 -3.92 10.64
CA ARG A 47 1.28 -5.01 11.34
C ARG A 47 1.56 -4.97 12.83
N ASN A 48 2.82 -4.85 13.22
CA ASN A 48 3.26 -4.96 14.61
C ASN A 48 2.91 -3.70 15.44
N ASP A 49 3.13 -2.52 14.87
CA ASP A 49 3.02 -1.26 15.62
C ASP A 49 1.63 -0.63 15.50
N LEU A 50 0.93 -0.85 14.37
CA LEU A 50 -0.31 -0.14 14.03
C LEU A 50 -1.53 -1.05 13.88
N ASN A 51 -1.37 -2.37 13.98
CA ASN A 51 -2.41 -3.35 13.68
C ASN A 51 -3.02 -3.16 12.27
N LEU A 52 -2.16 -2.81 11.30
CA LEU A 52 -2.51 -2.62 9.89
C LEU A 52 -1.90 -3.75 9.06
N THR A 53 -2.75 -4.50 8.37
CA THR A 53 -2.32 -5.57 7.46
C THR A 53 -2.16 -5.02 6.05
N PHE A 54 -0.94 -5.09 5.53
CA PHE A 54 -0.66 -4.80 4.13
C PHE A 54 -0.80 -6.06 3.27
N LYS A 55 -1.58 -5.98 2.19
CA LYS A 55 -1.47 -6.92 1.08
C LYS A 55 -0.71 -6.23 -0.04
N VAL A 56 0.53 -6.67 -0.24
CA VAL A 56 1.41 -6.13 -1.27
C VAL A 56 1.07 -6.80 -2.60
N VAL A 57 0.70 -6.00 -3.59
CA VAL A 57 0.42 -6.45 -4.95
C VAL A 57 1.71 -6.39 -5.76
N ASN A 58 2.19 -7.58 -6.13
CA ASN A 58 3.42 -7.70 -6.89
C ASN A 58 3.24 -7.22 -8.34
N ARG A 59 4.27 -6.54 -8.84
CA ARG A 59 4.41 -6.31 -10.28
C ARG A 59 4.69 -7.66 -10.96
N PRO A 60 3.97 -8.03 -12.02
CA PRO A 60 4.30 -9.23 -12.79
C PRO A 60 5.73 -9.17 -13.34
N PRO A 61 6.47 -10.29 -13.34
CA PRO A 61 7.81 -10.34 -13.91
C PRO A 61 7.76 -9.95 -15.40
N ASN A 62 8.80 -9.27 -15.89
CA ASN A 62 8.96 -8.80 -17.28
C ASN A 62 8.02 -7.67 -17.74
N ARG A 63 7.29 -7.00 -16.84
CA ARG A 63 6.46 -5.83 -17.21
C ARG A 63 7.27 -4.53 -17.21
N VAL A 64 7.48 -3.95 -18.40
CA VAL A 64 8.03 -2.59 -18.58
C VAL A 64 6.91 -1.54 -18.51
N GLY A 65 7.15 -0.44 -17.79
CA GLY A 65 6.22 0.69 -17.69
C GLY A 65 4.97 0.44 -16.83
N PHE A 66 4.15 1.48 -16.70
CA PHE A 66 2.89 1.46 -15.96
C PHE A 66 1.76 1.01 -16.89
N LYS A 67 1.01 -0.03 -16.48
CA LYS A 67 -0.19 -0.48 -17.19
C LYS A 67 -1.40 -0.24 -16.31
N VAL A 68 -2.26 0.69 -16.73
CA VAL A 68 -3.58 0.87 -16.11
C VAL A 68 -4.34 -0.44 -16.26
N LEU A 69 -4.76 -1.02 -15.14
CA LEU A 69 -5.68 -2.15 -15.15
C LEU A 69 -7.10 -1.59 -15.37
N PRO A 70 -7.85 -2.07 -16.37
CA PRO A 70 -9.20 -1.57 -16.63
C PRO A 70 -10.12 -1.77 -15.42
N ARG A 71 -11.10 -0.89 -15.26
CA ARG A 71 -11.95 -0.67 -14.07
C ARG A 71 -12.74 -1.90 -13.54
N LEU A 72 -12.64 -3.07 -14.17
CA LEU A 72 -13.03 -4.38 -13.61
C LEU A 72 -11.94 -4.94 -12.66
N LEU A 73 -11.32 -4.03 -11.90
CA LEU A 73 -10.10 -4.21 -11.10
C LEU A 73 -10.21 -5.28 -10.00
N TRP A 74 -11.43 -5.63 -9.55
CA TRP A 74 -11.62 -6.61 -8.48
C TRP A 74 -11.14 -8.01 -8.89
N ASN A 75 -11.55 -8.49 -10.07
CA ASN A 75 -11.28 -9.87 -10.47
C ASN A 75 -9.79 -10.12 -10.74
N LEU A 76 -9.07 -9.12 -11.27
CA LEU A 76 -7.63 -9.24 -11.50
C LEU A 76 -6.83 -9.12 -10.19
N ILE A 77 -7.29 -8.31 -9.23
CA ILE A 77 -6.67 -8.28 -7.89
C ILE A 77 -6.92 -9.61 -7.18
N CYS A 78 -8.12 -10.19 -7.26
CA CYS A 78 -8.38 -11.54 -6.75
C CYS A 78 -7.45 -12.59 -7.36
N GLN A 79 -7.19 -12.54 -8.68
CA GLN A 79 -6.30 -13.48 -9.36
C GLN A 79 -4.82 -13.32 -8.99
N VAL A 80 -4.32 -12.09 -8.80
CA VAL A 80 -2.93 -11.83 -8.38
C VAL A 80 -2.72 -12.12 -6.88
N VAL A 81 -3.78 -12.09 -6.07
CA VAL A 81 -3.75 -12.37 -4.62
C VAL A 81 -3.92 -13.86 -4.28
N GLN A 82 -4.36 -14.70 -5.23
CA GLN A 82 -4.58 -16.15 -5.04
C GLN A 82 -3.39 -17.05 -5.46
N GLN A 83 -2.29 -16.48 -5.94
CA GLN A 83 -1.01 -17.19 -6.17
C GLN A 83 -0.02 -16.87 -5.05
#